data_AF-A0A1E5FWY4-F1
#
_entry.id   AF-A0A1E5FWY4-F1
#
_cell.length_a   1.000
_cell.length_b   1.000
_cell.length_c   1.000
_cell.angle_alpha   90.00
_cell.angle_beta   90.00
_cell.angle_gamma   90.00
#
_symmetry.space_group_name_H-M   'P 1'
#
loop_
_entity.id
_entity.type
_entity.pdbx_description
1 polymer ?
#
loop_
_entity_poly.entity_id
_entity_poly.type
_entity_poly.pdbx_seq_one_letter_code
_entity_poly.pdbx_strand_id
1 'polypeptide(L)'
;MTHRTNKLARTRSAMGRKQRGVALIIILMLLAIMATIAGSMSERLFTQFKRVGNQLNYQQAYWYSIGVEALVQDGIRQSYKDSDTVNLSQPWALEEQVYPLDYGQVKGRIVDAQACFNLNALAGVTATSSNQTPYLITVWQTLLENQDVEPYQAEVIAHSSWEFVDSDTRTTSSAGVEDSTYEAMKPPYLAANGLMADESELRAVYQVTGEVMNKVRPFVCTLPSDDFRLNVNTLTEKQAPLLEAMFAPGLSESDAKQLIDKRPFDGWDTVDAFMAEPAIVGVSAEVSKKAKAYLTVDSAYFELDAEVLVEQSRVRIRTLFYSSNRETVTVVRRRFGGISERVSDRSTE
;
A
#
# COMPACT_ATOMS: atom_id res chain seq x y z
N MET A 1 86.14 69.50 27.26
CA MET A 1 86.62 69.65 25.87
C MET A 1 85.44 69.50 24.93
N THR A 2 85.36 70.41 23.95
CA THR A 2 84.71 70.27 22.63
C THR A 2 83.20 69.97 22.59
N HIS A 3 82.34 70.94 22.26
CA HIS A 3 82.09 71.60 20.95
C HIS A 3 80.93 70.98 20.16
N ARG A 4 80.22 71.90 19.47
CA ARG A 4 79.44 71.75 18.23
C ARG A 4 77.98 71.31 18.41
N THR A 5 76.96 72.13 18.16
CA THR A 5 76.55 73.10 17.10
C THR A 5 75.29 72.57 16.42
N ASN A 6 74.31 73.48 16.26
CA ASN A 6 73.35 73.62 15.16
C ASN A 6 72.35 72.48 14.88
N LYS A 7 71.05 72.78 15.05
CA LYS A 7 70.18 73.26 13.95
C LYS A 7 68.77 73.54 14.46
N LEU A 8 68.20 74.66 13.99
CA LEU A 8 66.77 74.94 14.06
C LEU A 8 65.97 73.83 13.38
N ALA A 9 64.92 73.35 14.04
CA ALA A 9 63.77 72.74 13.39
C ALA A 9 62.50 73.20 14.10
N ARG A 10 61.68 73.94 13.35
CA ARG A 10 60.36 74.43 13.70
C ARG A 10 59.49 73.32 14.32
N THR A 11 58.78 73.71 15.37
CA THR A 11 57.54 73.11 15.85
C THR A 11 56.61 72.71 14.70
N ARG A 12 56.30 71.42 14.62
CA ARG A 12 54.97 70.93 14.23
C ARG A 12 54.51 69.94 15.28
N SER A 13 53.72 70.43 16.23
CA SER A 13 52.84 69.57 17.00
C SER A 13 51.90 68.90 16.00
N ALA A 14 52.14 67.62 15.71
CA ALA A 14 51.14 66.78 15.06
C ALA A 14 49.97 66.68 16.05
N MET A 15 48.98 67.54 15.84
CA MET A 15 47.69 67.46 16.49
C MET A 15 47.14 66.06 16.21
N GLY A 16 47.21 65.17 17.19
CA GLY A 16 46.69 63.82 17.07
C GLY A 16 45.24 63.91 16.62
N ARG A 17 44.97 63.51 15.37
CA ARG A 17 43.61 63.39 14.85
C ARG A 17 42.85 62.45 15.79
N LYS A 18 41.93 63.01 16.58
CA LYS A 18 41.05 62.23 17.45
C LYS A 18 40.27 61.24 16.59
N GLN A 19 40.43 59.95 16.84
CA GLN A 19 39.73 58.86 16.17
C GLN A 19 38.23 58.87 16.48
N ARG A 20 37.47 59.79 15.86
CA ARG A 20 36.01 59.92 16.04
C ARG A 20 35.17 59.04 15.11
N GLY A 21 35.78 58.40 14.10
CA GLY A 21 35.09 57.47 13.19
C GLY A 21 35.14 56.00 13.60
N VAL A 22 36.22 55.57 14.26
CA VAL A 22 36.43 54.14 14.63
C VAL A 22 35.45 53.69 15.70
N ALA A 23 35.18 54.52 16.72
CA ALA A 23 34.20 54.19 17.77
C ALA A 23 32.78 54.01 17.21
N LEU A 24 32.37 54.84 16.24
CA LEU A 24 31.07 54.72 15.59
C LEU A 24 30.96 53.44 14.75
N ILE A 25 32.01 53.09 14.01
CA ILE A 25 32.06 51.84 13.23
C ILE A 25 31.99 50.62 14.15
N ILE A 26 32.69 50.63 15.29
CA ILE A 26 32.62 49.54 16.27
C ILE A 26 31.20 49.43 16.86
N ILE A 27 30.56 50.54 17.21
CA ILE A 27 29.18 50.52 17.74
C ILE A 27 28.21 50.00 16.68
N LEU A 28 28.31 50.45 15.43
CA LEU A 28 27.46 49.96 14.33
C LEU A 28 27.71 48.48 14.03
N MET A 29 28.96 48.01 14.11
CA MET A 29 29.30 46.60 13.96
C MET A 29 28.72 45.77 15.10
N LEU A 30 28.82 46.24 16.34
CA LEU A 30 28.21 45.56 17.51
C LEU A 30 26.68 45.53 17.40
N LEU A 31 26.04 46.64 16.99
CA LEU A 31 24.59 46.69 16.75
C LEU A 31 24.18 45.73 15.63
N ALA A 32 24.93 45.69 14.53
CA ALA A 32 24.67 44.77 13.43
C ALA A 32 24.78 43.30 13.88
N ILE A 33 25.80 42.95 14.68
CA ILE A 33 25.98 41.60 15.23
C ILE A 33 24.85 41.26 16.21
N MET A 34 24.45 42.19 17.09
CA MET A 34 23.33 41.95 18.01
C MET A 34 22.02 41.74 17.24
N ALA A 35 21.79 42.53 16.18
CA ALA A 35 20.61 42.39 15.32
C ALA A 35 20.59 41.06 14.56
N THR A 36 21.72 40.60 14.02
CA THR A 36 21.80 39.30 13.31
C THR A 36 21.59 38.12 14.26
N ILE A 37 22.16 38.17 15.47
CA ILE A 37 21.94 37.15 16.51
C ILE A 37 20.45 37.11 16.89
N ALA A 38 19.85 38.27 17.21
CA ALA A 38 18.44 38.34 17.57
C ALA A 38 17.51 37.85 16.45
N GLY A 39 17.82 38.20 15.19
CA GLY A 39 17.10 37.70 14.01
C GLY A 39 17.15 36.18 13.90
N SER A 40 18.35 35.59 13.99
CA SER A 40 18.54 34.13 13.91
C SER A 40 17.86 33.36 15.05
N MET A 41 17.84 33.94 16.26
CA MET A 41 17.13 33.36 17.41
C MET A 41 15.62 33.36 17.19
N SER A 42 15.07 34.45 16.64
CA SER A 42 13.64 34.57 16.37
C SER A 42 13.19 33.60 15.28
N GLU A 43 13.95 33.49 14.18
CA GLU A 43 13.68 32.53 13.11
C GLU A 43 13.68 31.08 13.63
N ARG A 44 14.67 30.74 14.47
CA ARG A 44 14.74 29.42 15.12
C ARG A 44 13.52 29.16 16.00
N LEU A 45 13.10 30.15 16.78
CA LEU A 45 11.92 30.04 17.64
C LEU A 45 10.66 29.80 16.80
N PHE A 46 10.43 30.57 15.74
CA PHE A 46 9.27 30.38 14.86
C PHE A 46 9.28 29.01 14.17
N THR A 47 10.44 28.55 13.72
CA THR A 47 10.60 27.22 13.11
C THR A 47 10.33 26.11 14.11
N GLN A 48 10.79 26.26 15.35
CA GLN A 48 10.51 25.32 16.44
C GLN A 48 9.01 25.29 16.78
N PHE A 49 8.34 26.43 16.85
CA PHE A 49 6.90 26.48 17.07
C PHE A 49 6.12 25.75 15.96
N LYS A 50 6.44 25.99 14.69
CA LYS A 50 5.82 25.28 13.57
C LYS A 50 6.06 23.77 13.64
N ARG A 51 7.29 23.36 13.95
CA ARG A 51 7.64 21.94 14.09
C ARG A 51 6.84 21.27 15.21
N VAL A 52 6.75 21.91 16.38
CA VAL A 52 5.99 21.37 17.52
C VAL A 52 4.49 21.32 17.18
N GLY A 53 3.94 22.37 16.54
CA GLY A 53 2.56 22.38 16.09
C GLY A 53 2.24 21.22 15.12
N ASN A 54 3.08 21.02 14.10
CA ASN A 54 2.91 19.92 13.16
C ASN A 54 3.07 18.55 13.83
N GLN A 55 3.97 18.42 14.81
CA GLN A 55 4.14 17.17 15.55
C GLN A 55 2.91 16.85 16.40
N LEU A 56 2.31 17.84 17.06
CA LEU A 56 1.06 17.67 17.81
C LEU A 56 -0.12 17.32 16.89
N ASN A 57 -0.27 18.05 15.78
CA ASN A 57 -1.33 17.79 14.80
C ASN A 57 -1.20 16.40 14.17
N TYR A 58 0.03 15.94 13.87
CA TYR A 58 0.27 14.58 13.40
C TYR A 58 -0.09 13.52 14.44
N GLN A 59 0.29 13.73 15.72
CA GLN A 59 -0.10 12.82 16.80
C GLN A 59 -1.63 12.76 16.97
N GLN A 60 -2.31 13.89 16.87
CA GLN A 60 -3.78 13.94 16.91
C GLN A 60 -4.39 13.16 15.74
N ALA A 61 -3.89 13.37 14.51
CA ALA A 61 -4.33 12.63 13.33
C ALA A 61 -4.10 11.11 13.45
N TYR A 62 -2.98 10.70 14.04
CA TYR A 62 -2.71 9.30 14.36
C TYR A 62 -3.74 8.74 15.36
N TRP A 63 -4.04 9.43 16.46
CA TRP A 63 -5.03 8.94 17.42
C TRP A 63 -6.45 8.90 16.85
N TYR A 64 -6.80 9.85 16.00
CA TYR A 64 -8.04 9.80 15.23
C TYR A 64 -8.07 8.59 14.28
N SER A 65 -6.96 8.25 13.63
CA SER A 65 -6.91 7.06 12.77
C SER A 65 -7.19 5.77 13.56
N ILE A 66 -6.66 5.66 14.78
CA ILE A 66 -6.97 4.53 15.68
C ILE A 66 -8.45 4.56 16.12
N GLY A 67 -9.03 5.74 16.36
CA GLY A 67 -10.45 5.88 16.65
C GLY A 67 -11.35 5.43 15.48
N VAL A 68 -10.93 5.72 14.24
CA VAL A 68 -11.61 5.27 13.02
C VAL A 68 -11.55 3.75 12.90
N GLU A 69 -10.41 3.11 13.20
CA GLU A 69 -10.33 1.65 13.23
C GLU A 69 -11.36 1.02 14.20
N ALA A 70 -11.53 1.60 15.39
CA ALA A 70 -12.53 1.13 16.35
C ALA A 70 -13.96 1.24 15.80
N LEU A 71 -14.28 2.34 15.11
CA LEU A 71 -15.57 2.51 14.44
C LEU A 71 -15.78 1.45 13.33
N VAL A 72 -14.73 1.15 12.56
CA VAL A 72 -14.78 0.10 11.52
C VAL A 72 -15.00 -1.28 12.13
N GLN A 73 -14.34 -1.60 13.25
CA GLN A 73 -14.56 -2.87 13.97
C GLN A 73 -16.02 -3.01 14.41
N ASP A 74 -16.65 -1.93 14.88
CA ASP A 74 -18.07 -1.93 15.23
C ASP A 74 -18.97 -2.09 14.01
N GLY A 75 -18.66 -1.40 12.91
CA GLY A 75 -19.38 -1.53 11.64
C GLY A 75 -19.37 -2.95 11.08
N ILE A 76 -18.20 -3.61 11.08
CA ILE A 76 -18.06 -5.00 10.62
C ILE A 76 -18.80 -5.97 11.56
N ARG A 77 -18.72 -5.78 12.89
CA ARG A 77 -19.48 -6.60 13.84
C ARG A 77 -20.99 -6.44 13.66
N GLN A 78 -21.45 -5.24 13.34
CA GLN A 78 -22.86 -4.99 13.10
C GLN A 78 -23.32 -5.66 11.79
N SER A 79 -22.53 -5.58 10.71
CA SER A 79 -22.91 -6.21 9.44
C SER A 79 -23.08 -7.72 9.53
N TYR A 80 -22.28 -8.40 10.36
CA TYR A 80 -22.44 -9.84 10.59
C TYR A 80 -23.74 -10.22 11.31
N LYS A 81 -24.35 -9.30 12.05
CA LYS A 81 -25.65 -9.52 12.72
C LYS A 81 -26.81 -9.27 11.78
N ASP A 82 -26.61 -8.40 10.79
CA ASP A 82 -27.65 -7.96 9.87
C ASP A 82 -27.81 -8.88 8.66
N SER A 83 -26.78 -9.65 8.30
CA SER A 83 -26.81 -10.61 7.18
C SER A 83 -25.86 -11.80 7.41
N ASP A 84 -26.23 -12.97 6.89
CA ASP A 84 -25.39 -14.18 6.87
C ASP A 84 -24.28 -14.12 5.81
N THR A 85 -24.39 -13.23 4.82
CA THR A 85 -23.39 -13.01 3.76
C THR A 85 -22.63 -11.70 3.96
N VAL A 86 -21.46 -11.57 3.32
CA VAL A 86 -20.74 -10.28 3.21
C VAL A 86 -20.93 -9.76 1.80
N ASN A 87 -21.57 -8.60 1.67
CA ASN A 87 -21.99 -8.04 0.39
C ASN A 87 -21.90 -6.49 0.41
N LEU A 88 -22.13 -5.86 -0.75
CA LEU A 88 -22.00 -4.41 -0.90
C LEU A 88 -23.23 -3.59 -0.48
N SER A 89 -24.36 -4.21 -0.10
CA SER A 89 -25.52 -3.48 0.46
C SER A 89 -25.35 -3.16 1.94
N GLN A 90 -24.36 -3.78 2.59
CA GLN A 90 -24.10 -3.62 4.02
C GLN A 90 -23.52 -2.22 4.37
N PRO A 91 -23.78 -1.72 5.60
CA PRO A 91 -23.36 -0.36 6.00
C PRO A 91 -21.86 -0.06 5.94
N TRP A 92 -21.00 -1.09 6.00
CA TRP A 92 -19.55 -0.90 5.88
C TRP A 92 -19.10 -0.59 4.45
N ALA A 93 -19.87 -1.01 3.43
CA ALA A 93 -19.48 -0.97 2.02
C ALA A 93 -19.75 0.38 1.33
N LEU A 94 -19.92 1.45 2.11
CA LEU A 94 -20.14 2.79 1.58
C LEU A 94 -18.90 3.28 0.83
N GLU A 95 -19.13 3.83 -0.37
CA GLU A 95 -18.09 4.56 -1.08
C GLU A 95 -17.60 5.75 -0.27
N GLU A 96 -16.37 6.18 -0.56
CA GLU A 96 -15.56 7.14 0.17
C GLU A 96 -16.35 8.20 0.96
N GLN A 97 -16.45 7.99 2.28
CA GLN A 97 -17.19 8.85 3.20
C GLN A 97 -16.27 9.89 3.82
N VAL A 98 -16.81 11.10 4.06
CA VAL A 98 -16.12 12.15 4.81
C VAL A 98 -16.83 12.34 6.15
N TYR A 99 -16.13 12.08 7.25
CA TYR A 99 -16.64 12.32 8.60
C TYR A 99 -15.92 13.52 9.24
N PRO A 100 -16.66 14.50 9.77
CA PRO A 100 -16.05 15.62 10.48
C PRO A 100 -15.46 15.16 11.81
N LEU A 101 -14.30 15.71 12.15
CA LEU A 101 -13.61 15.52 13.43
C LEU A 101 -13.37 16.89 14.08
N ASP A 102 -13.07 16.91 15.37
CA ASP A 102 -12.60 18.15 15.99
C ASP A 102 -11.27 18.55 15.33
N TYR A 103 -11.25 19.76 14.75
CA TYR A 103 -10.09 20.34 14.04
C TYR A 103 -9.68 19.62 12.75
N GLY A 104 -10.59 18.84 12.16
CA GLY A 104 -10.23 18.02 11.01
C GLY A 104 -11.37 17.24 10.38
N GLN A 105 -10.99 16.27 9.55
CA GLN A 105 -11.91 15.31 8.94
C GLN A 105 -11.17 14.00 8.65
N VAL A 106 -11.92 12.91 8.59
CA VAL A 106 -11.45 11.66 7.99
C VAL A 106 -12.19 11.41 6.69
N LYS A 107 -11.45 11.01 5.67
CA LYS A 107 -11.97 10.54 4.38
C LYS A 107 -11.49 9.12 4.17
N GLY A 108 -12.38 8.18 3.86
CA GLY A 108 -11.94 6.81 3.64
C GLY A 108 -13.06 5.86 3.25
N ARG A 109 -12.66 4.61 3.02
CA ARG A 109 -13.55 3.51 2.67
C ARG A 109 -13.08 2.22 3.31
N ILE A 110 -14.00 1.29 3.47
CA ILE A 110 -13.72 -0.10 3.84
C ILE A 110 -13.91 -0.95 2.58
N VAL A 111 -13.02 -1.91 2.37
CA VAL A 111 -13.13 -2.87 1.28
C VAL A 111 -13.07 -4.28 1.85
N ASP A 112 -13.79 -5.20 1.22
CA ASP A 112 -13.61 -6.62 1.46
C ASP A 112 -12.25 -7.04 0.90
N ALA A 113 -11.37 -7.56 1.76
CA ALA A 113 -10.03 -7.97 1.38
C ALA A 113 -10.00 -9.39 0.78
N GLN A 114 -11.15 -10.08 0.70
CA GLN A 114 -11.33 -11.36 0.00
C GLN A 114 -11.91 -11.23 -1.41
N ALA A 115 -12.05 -10.02 -1.93
CA ALA A 115 -12.46 -9.77 -3.32
C ALA A 115 -11.26 -9.77 -4.30
N CYS A 116 -10.26 -10.63 -4.11
CA CYS A 116 -9.01 -10.66 -4.88
C CYS A 116 -8.37 -12.05 -4.85
N PHE A 117 -7.50 -12.35 -5.82
CA PHE A 117 -6.69 -13.55 -5.81
C PHE A 117 -5.63 -13.46 -4.70
N ASN A 118 -5.76 -14.33 -3.69
CA ASN A 118 -4.80 -14.39 -2.60
C ASN A 118 -3.55 -15.15 -3.04
N LEU A 119 -2.43 -14.45 -3.28
CA LEU A 119 -1.16 -15.06 -3.71
C LEU A 119 -0.62 -16.06 -2.69
N ASN A 120 -0.90 -15.86 -1.41
CA ASN A 120 -0.50 -16.75 -0.32
C ASN A 120 -1.17 -18.12 -0.38
N ALA A 121 -2.22 -18.27 -1.19
CA ALA A 121 -2.85 -19.56 -1.45
C ALA A 121 -1.93 -20.53 -2.20
N LEU A 122 -0.95 -20.01 -2.95
CA LEU A 122 0.02 -20.83 -3.67
C LEU A 122 0.90 -21.63 -2.69
N ALA A 123 1.13 -21.14 -1.46
CA ALA A 123 1.92 -21.84 -0.45
C ALA A 123 1.29 -23.18 -0.02
N GLY A 124 -0.05 -23.27 -0.06
CA GLY A 124 -0.79 -24.50 0.27
C GLY A 124 -0.90 -25.49 -0.89
N VAL A 125 -0.39 -25.14 -2.09
CA VAL A 125 -0.51 -25.97 -3.28
C VAL A 125 0.60 -27.01 -3.31
N THR A 126 0.20 -28.29 -3.37
CA THR A 126 1.14 -29.41 -3.55
C THR A 126 1.11 -29.92 -4.98
N ALA A 127 2.28 -30.22 -5.55
CA ALA A 127 2.38 -30.88 -6.85
C ALA A 127 1.77 -32.30 -6.79
N THR A 128 0.65 -32.52 -7.49
CA THR A 128 0.02 -33.85 -7.61
C THR A 128 0.75 -34.77 -8.60
N SER A 129 1.42 -34.21 -9.60
CA SER A 129 2.30 -34.93 -10.53
C SER A 129 3.28 -33.96 -11.19
N SER A 130 4.45 -34.43 -11.63
CA SER A 130 5.50 -33.57 -12.22
C SER A 130 5.10 -32.89 -13.54
N ASN A 131 4.02 -33.35 -14.19
CA ASN A 131 3.67 -32.94 -15.56
C ASN A 131 2.37 -32.11 -15.64
N GLN A 132 1.73 -31.82 -14.50
CA GLN A 132 0.49 -31.05 -14.49
C GLN A 132 0.60 -29.85 -13.55
N THR A 133 0.50 -28.66 -14.14
CA THR A 133 0.40 -27.40 -13.38
C THR A 133 -0.86 -27.42 -12.52
N PRO A 134 -0.76 -27.17 -11.20
CA PRO A 134 -1.93 -27.13 -10.33
C PRO A 134 -2.87 -25.97 -10.70
N TYR A 135 -4.16 -26.15 -10.38
CA TYR A 135 -5.22 -25.23 -10.80
C TYR A 135 -4.97 -23.76 -10.44
N LEU A 136 -4.55 -23.44 -9.20
CA LEU A 136 -4.32 -22.05 -8.81
C LEU A 136 -3.15 -21.38 -9.55
N ILE A 137 -2.12 -22.14 -9.91
CA ILE A 137 -1.01 -21.63 -10.73
C ILE A 137 -1.51 -21.34 -12.14
N THR A 138 -2.35 -22.22 -12.70
CA THR A 138 -3.00 -21.97 -14.00
C THR A 138 -3.90 -20.73 -13.96
N VAL A 139 -4.70 -20.55 -12.91
CA VAL A 139 -5.53 -19.34 -12.74
C VAL A 139 -4.66 -18.08 -12.69
N TRP A 140 -3.55 -18.12 -11.94
CA TRP A 140 -2.65 -16.98 -11.84
C TRP A 140 -1.97 -16.65 -13.18
N GLN A 141 -1.49 -17.67 -13.90
CA GLN A 141 -0.94 -17.51 -15.24
C GLN A 141 -1.97 -16.93 -16.22
N THR A 142 -3.19 -17.49 -16.27
CA THR A 142 -4.24 -16.99 -17.15
C THR A 142 -4.63 -15.55 -16.81
N LEU A 143 -4.67 -15.18 -15.54
CA LEU A 143 -4.91 -13.81 -15.13
C LEU A 143 -3.81 -12.87 -15.64
N LEU A 144 -2.53 -13.26 -15.56
CA LEU A 144 -1.41 -12.49 -16.12
C LEU A 144 -1.56 -12.31 -17.64
N GLU A 145 -1.85 -13.39 -18.37
CA GLU A 145 -2.07 -13.38 -19.82
C GLU A 145 -3.24 -12.46 -20.21
N ASN A 146 -4.36 -12.53 -19.48
CA ASN A 146 -5.52 -11.65 -19.70
C ASN A 146 -5.22 -10.17 -19.44
N GLN A 147 -4.13 -9.86 -18.74
CA GLN A 147 -3.65 -8.49 -18.53
C GLN A 147 -2.51 -8.11 -19.48
N ASP A 148 -2.42 -8.76 -20.64
CA ASP A 148 -1.43 -8.51 -21.68
C ASP A 148 0.02 -8.70 -21.17
N VAL A 149 0.25 -9.70 -20.31
CA VAL A 149 1.59 -10.20 -20.01
C VAL A 149 1.90 -11.30 -21.04
N GLU A 150 3.10 -11.25 -21.61
CA GLU A 150 3.52 -12.23 -22.62
C GLU A 150 3.47 -13.66 -22.03
N PRO A 151 2.97 -14.68 -22.77
CA PRO A 151 2.70 -15.99 -22.19
C PRO A 151 3.89 -16.67 -21.49
N TYR A 152 5.10 -16.58 -22.06
CA TYR A 152 6.27 -17.14 -21.40
C TYR A 152 6.62 -16.39 -20.11
N GLN A 153 6.56 -15.05 -20.13
CA GLN A 153 6.71 -14.24 -18.92
C GLN A 153 5.63 -14.58 -17.87
N ALA A 154 4.38 -14.78 -18.28
CA ALA A 154 3.28 -15.14 -17.39
C ALA A 154 3.50 -16.50 -16.73
N GLU A 155 3.95 -17.51 -17.48
CA GLU A 155 4.32 -18.83 -16.94
C GLU A 155 5.44 -18.70 -15.89
N VAL A 156 6.53 -18.00 -16.22
CA VAL A 156 7.65 -17.81 -15.30
C VAL A 156 7.22 -17.10 -14.03
N ILE A 157 6.42 -16.02 -14.14
CA ILE A 157 5.92 -15.30 -12.96
C ILE A 157 5.02 -16.20 -12.12
N ALA A 158 4.10 -16.95 -12.74
CA ALA A 158 3.16 -17.77 -11.99
C ALA A 158 3.86 -18.88 -11.21
N HIS A 159 4.81 -19.54 -11.86
CA HIS A 159 5.65 -20.56 -11.25
C HIS A 159 6.60 -19.97 -10.20
N SER A 160 7.28 -18.87 -10.49
CA SER A 160 8.16 -18.20 -9.51
C SER A 160 7.40 -17.65 -8.31
N SER A 161 6.14 -17.24 -8.49
CA SER A 161 5.28 -16.82 -7.37
C SER A 161 4.96 -17.98 -6.43
N TRP A 162 4.85 -19.20 -6.97
CA TRP A 162 4.61 -20.41 -6.21
C TRP A 162 5.85 -20.82 -5.40
N GLU A 163 7.01 -20.94 -6.06
CA GLU A 163 8.28 -21.26 -5.37
C GLU A 163 8.63 -20.20 -4.32
N PHE A 164 8.32 -18.92 -4.58
CA PHE A 164 8.65 -17.83 -3.63
C PHE A 164 7.90 -17.93 -2.29
N VAL A 165 6.73 -18.57 -2.26
CA VAL A 165 5.88 -18.65 -1.05
C VAL A 165 5.79 -20.06 -0.46
N ASP A 166 6.20 -21.09 -1.18
CA ASP A 166 6.28 -22.43 -0.63
C ASP A 166 7.36 -22.52 0.45
N SER A 167 7.38 -23.59 1.24
CA SER A 167 8.24 -23.65 2.43
C SER A 167 9.66 -24.16 2.17
N ASP A 168 9.98 -24.61 0.96
CA ASP A 168 11.25 -25.27 0.67
C ASP A 168 12.17 -24.40 -0.20
N THR A 169 13.22 -24.99 -0.77
CA THR A 169 14.24 -24.25 -1.55
C THR A 169 14.56 -24.97 -2.86
N ARG A 170 13.70 -25.91 -3.25
CA ARG A 170 13.89 -26.78 -4.40
C ARG A 170 12.87 -26.35 -5.43
N THR A 171 13.36 -26.03 -6.62
CA THR A 171 12.49 -25.75 -7.75
C THR A 171 11.72 -27.02 -8.13
N THR A 172 10.42 -27.04 -7.82
CA THR A 172 9.54 -28.18 -8.13
C THR A 172 8.76 -27.99 -9.43
N SER A 173 8.64 -26.75 -9.87
CA SER A 173 7.86 -26.35 -11.02
C SER A 173 8.70 -26.23 -12.30
N SER A 174 8.07 -26.16 -13.46
CA SER A 174 8.76 -26.18 -14.77
C SER A 174 9.56 -24.91 -15.07
N ALA A 175 9.06 -23.76 -14.66
CA ALA A 175 9.60 -22.44 -15.01
C ALA A 175 9.93 -21.55 -13.81
N GLY A 176 9.70 -22.04 -12.59
CA GLY A 176 9.94 -21.31 -11.36
C GLY A 176 11.41 -21.14 -11.06
N VAL A 177 11.72 -20.21 -10.16
CA VAL A 177 13.09 -19.96 -9.71
C VAL A 177 13.14 -19.84 -8.20
N GLU A 178 14.33 -20.15 -7.69
CA GLU A 178 14.63 -20.20 -6.25
C GLU A 178 15.85 -19.34 -5.91
N ASP A 179 16.34 -19.44 -4.68
CA ASP A 179 17.47 -18.71 -4.12
C ASP A 179 18.61 -18.40 -5.11
N SER A 180 19.08 -19.40 -5.87
CA SER A 180 20.17 -19.21 -6.83
C SER A 180 19.94 -18.07 -7.85
N THR A 181 18.68 -17.83 -8.23
CA THR A 181 18.32 -16.74 -9.15
C THR A 181 18.23 -15.40 -8.41
N TYR A 182 17.64 -15.39 -7.21
CA TYR A 182 17.51 -14.17 -6.40
C TYR A 182 18.87 -13.67 -5.87
N GLU A 183 19.80 -14.57 -5.56
CA GLU A 183 21.18 -14.24 -5.19
C GLU A 183 21.97 -13.60 -6.33
N ALA A 184 21.61 -13.89 -7.58
CA ALA A 184 22.23 -13.29 -8.76
C ALA A 184 21.65 -11.89 -9.09
N MET A 185 20.57 -11.46 -8.44
CA MET A 185 19.95 -10.15 -8.66
C MET A 185 20.73 -9.01 -8.00
N LYS A 186 20.32 -7.77 -8.30
CA LYS A 186 20.90 -6.55 -7.72
C LYS A 186 19.79 -5.66 -7.15
N PRO A 187 19.74 -5.45 -5.82
CA PRO A 187 20.55 -6.14 -4.80
C PRO A 187 20.24 -7.65 -4.73
N PRO A 188 21.16 -8.49 -4.24
CA PRO A 188 20.91 -9.91 -4.03
C PRO A 188 20.04 -10.13 -2.78
N TYR A 189 19.17 -11.13 -2.83
CA TYR A 189 18.30 -11.59 -1.74
C TYR A 189 17.92 -13.06 -1.93
N LEU A 190 17.15 -13.61 -1.00
CA LEU A 190 16.65 -15.00 -1.05
C LEU A 190 15.15 -15.01 -1.32
N ALA A 191 14.62 -16.15 -1.76
CA ALA A 191 13.18 -16.36 -1.76
C ALA A 191 12.62 -16.24 -0.33
N ALA A 192 11.36 -15.82 -0.19
CA ALA A 192 10.76 -15.61 1.13
C ALA A 192 10.53 -16.93 1.88
N ASN A 193 10.21 -17.99 1.13
CA ASN A 193 9.88 -19.33 1.58
C ASN A 193 8.82 -19.34 2.68
N GLY A 194 7.79 -18.51 2.46
CA GLY A 194 6.70 -18.27 3.39
C GLY A 194 5.69 -17.28 2.83
N LEU A 195 4.62 -17.07 3.59
CA LEU A 195 3.54 -16.18 3.17
C LEU A 195 4.06 -14.74 2.99
N MET A 196 3.71 -14.12 1.87
CA MET A 196 3.93 -12.69 1.64
C MET A 196 3.16 -11.89 2.69
N ALA A 197 3.84 -10.95 3.34
CA ALA A 197 3.25 -10.03 4.30
C ALA A 197 2.52 -8.87 3.62
N ASP A 198 2.87 -8.52 2.38
CA ASP A 198 2.28 -7.42 1.61
C ASP A 198 2.22 -7.70 0.11
N GLU A 199 1.21 -7.16 -0.57
CA GLU A 199 1.04 -7.35 -2.02
C GLU A 199 2.23 -6.78 -2.83
N SER A 200 2.97 -5.82 -2.26
CA SER A 200 4.18 -5.28 -2.87
C SER A 200 5.36 -6.24 -2.93
N GLU A 201 5.36 -7.32 -2.13
CA GLU A 201 6.40 -8.36 -2.21
C GLU A 201 6.34 -9.13 -3.54
N LEU A 202 5.19 -9.15 -4.21
CA LEU A 202 5.09 -9.64 -5.59
C LEU A 202 6.10 -8.95 -6.51
N ARG A 203 6.50 -7.69 -6.23
CA ARG A 203 7.50 -6.97 -7.04
C ARG A 203 8.91 -7.56 -6.94
N ALA A 204 9.19 -8.34 -5.90
CA ALA A 204 10.42 -9.10 -5.73
C ALA A 204 10.37 -10.46 -6.43
N VAL A 205 9.20 -10.96 -6.82
CA VAL A 205 9.12 -12.21 -7.59
C VAL A 205 9.79 -12.01 -8.96
N TYR A 206 10.50 -13.04 -9.41
CA TYR A 206 11.24 -13.00 -10.66
C TYR A 206 10.35 -12.62 -11.85
N GLN A 207 10.85 -11.72 -12.69
CA GLN A 207 10.19 -11.14 -13.86
C GLN A 207 8.93 -10.29 -13.61
N VAL A 208 8.51 -10.05 -12.36
CA VAL A 208 7.46 -9.07 -12.07
C VAL A 208 8.00 -7.66 -12.26
N THR A 209 7.85 -7.09 -13.46
CA THR A 209 8.26 -5.71 -13.75
C THR A 209 7.32 -4.71 -13.10
N GLY A 210 7.70 -3.42 -13.10
CA GLY A 210 6.80 -2.35 -12.65
C GLY A 210 5.53 -2.24 -13.50
N GLU A 211 5.60 -2.60 -14.79
CA GLU A 211 4.44 -2.64 -15.68
C GLU A 211 3.51 -3.80 -15.30
N VAL A 212 4.06 -5.01 -15.15
CA VAL A 212 3.27 -6.18 -14.72
C VAL A 212 2.60 -5.92 -13.39
N MET A 213 3.34 -5.39 -12.40
CA MET A 213 2.78 -5.06 -11.08
C MET A 213 1.60 -4.09 -11.19
N ASN A 214 1.70 -3.05 -12.04
CA ASN A 214 0.60 -2.10 -12.23
C ASN A 214 -0.64 -2.73 -12.87
N LYS A 215 -0.43 -3.66 -13.82
CA LYS A 215 -1.50 -4.41 -14.47
C LYS A 215 -2.21 -5.34 -13.48
N VAL A 216 -1.49 -6.09 -12.66
CA VAL A 216 -2.09 -7.13 -11.81
C VAL A 216 -2.53 -6.67 -10.42
N ARG A 217 -1.99 -5.56 -9.90
CA ARG A 217 -2.29 -5.05 -8.55
C ARG A 217 -3.79 -4.95 -8.21
N PRO A 218 -4.72 -4.58 -9.13
CA PRO A 218 -6.15 -4.53 -8.82
C PRO A 218 -6.79 -5.89 -8.50
N PHE A 219 -6.13 -7.00 -8.86
CA PHE A 219 -6.70 -8.34 -8.82
C PHE A 219 -6.11 -9.22 -7.72
N VAL A 220 -5.00 -8.81 -7.11
CA VAL A 220 -4.23 -9.65 -6.17
C VAL A 220 -4.19 -9.08 -4.77
N CYS A 221 -4.03 -9.97 -3.80
CA CYS A 221 -3.78 -9.65 -2.39
C CYS A 221 -2.92 -10.71 -1.73
N THR A 222 -2.46 -10.43 -0.51
CA THR A 222 -1.64 -11.34 0.31
C THR A 222 -2.25 -11.41 1.71
N LEU A 223 -3.34 -12.17 1.84
CA LEU A 223 -3.97 -12.41 3.14
C LEU A 223 -3.10 -13.39 3.94
N PRO A 224 -3.02 -13.28 5.28
CA PRO A 224 -2.19 -14.14 6.12
C PRO A 224 -2.84 -15.52 6.32
N SER A 225 -3.15 -16.19 5.21
CA SER A 225 -3.75 -17.51 5.11
C SER A 225 -3.47 -18.07 3.71
N ASP A 226 -3.36 -19.39 3.62
CA ASP A 226 -3.30 -20.16 2.38
C ASP A 226 -4.69 -20.68 1.93
N ASP A 227 -5.74 -20.50 2.74
CA ASP A 227 -7.12 -20.83 2.36
C ASP A 227 -7.71 -19.73 1.47
N PHE A 228 -7.64 -19.91 0.15
CA PHE A 228 -8.23 -18.97 -0.80
C PHE A 228 -9.74 -19.12 -0.90
N ARG A 229 -10.43 -18.03 -0.55
CA ARG A 229 -11.88 -17.89 -0.62
C ARG A 229 -12.21 -16.54 -1.28
N LEU A 230 -12.55 -16.56 -2.57
CA LEU A 230 -12.97 -15.39 -3.32
C LEU A 230 -14.44 -15.06 -3.01
N ASN A 231 -14.70 -13.90 -2.40
CA ASN A 231 -16.06 -13.45 -2.15
C ASN A 231 -16.69 -12.86 -3.42
N VAL A 232 -17.66 -13.57 -4.00
CA VAL A 232 -18.33 -13.13 -5.24
C VAL A 232 -19.26 -11.93 -5.02
N ASN A 233 -19.73 -11.72 -3.79
CA ASN A 233 -20.68 -10.66 -3.46
C ASN A 233 -20.06 -9.26 -3.39
N THR A 234 -18.73 -9.17 -3.40
CA THR A 234 -17.97 -7.92 -3.24
C THR A 234 -17.04 -7.61 -4.41
N LEU A 235 -16.97 -8.51 -5.41
CA LEU A 235 -16.26 -8.25 -6.67
C LEU A 235 -16.80 -7.01 -7.40
N THR A 236 -15.89 -6.23 -7.96
CA THR A 236 -16.21 -5.10 -8.84
C THR A 236 -15.99 -5.47 -10.30
N GLU A 237 -16.61 -4.74 -11.24
CA GLU A 237 -16.41 -5.00 -12.68
C GLU A 237 -14.94 -4.96 -13.10
N LYS A 238 -14.12 -4.14 -12.43
CA LYS A 238 -12.69 -4.07 -12.65
C LYS A 238 -11.96 -5.37 -12.36
N GLN A 239 -12.57 -6.27 -11.58
CA GLN A 239 -12.02 -7.55 -11.17
C GLN A 239 -12.62 -8.72 -11.96
N ALA A 240 -13.46 -8.46 -12.97
CA ALA A 240 -14.01 -9.49 -13.85
C ALA A 240 -12.95 -10.42 -14.50
N PRO A 241 -11.75 -9.93 -14.91
CA PRO A 241 -10.66 -10.81 -15.36
C PRO A 241 -10.26 -11.93 -14.39
N LEU A 242 -10.46 -11.75 -13.08
CA LEU A 242 -10.20 -12.82 -12.11
C LEU A 242 -11.24 -13.95 -12.24
N LEU A 243 -12.52 -13.62 -12.42
CA LEU A 243 -13.54 -14.63 -12.67
C LEU A 243 -13.31 -15.34 -14.00
N GLU A 244 -12.97 -14.59 -15.05
CA GLU A 244 -12.58 -15.17 -16.33
C GLU A 244 -11.44 -16.18 -16.16
N ALA A 245 -10.36 -15.82 -15.46
CA ALA A 245 -9.24 -16.72 -15.22
C ALA A 245 -9.64 -17.96 -14.40
N MET A 246 -10.49 -17.81 -13.38
CA MET A 246 -10.99 -18.94 -12.58
C MET A 246 -11.86 -19.90 -13.39
N PHE A 247 -12.66 -19.40 -14.32
CA PHE A 247 -13.57 -20.18 -15.13
C PHE A 247 -13.06 -20.44 -16.56
N ALA A 248 -11.79 -20.16 -16.84
CA ALA A 248 -11.20 -20.33 -18.16
C ALA A 248 -11.24 -21.82 -18.61
N PRO A 249 -11.45 -22.08 -19.91
CA PRO A 249 -11.74 -21.14 -20.99
C PRO A 249 -13.26 -20.87 -21.19
N GLY A 250 -14.09 -21.16 -20.19
CA GLY A 250 -15.55 -21.22 -20.33
C GLY A 250 -16.32 -19.93 -20.03
N LEU A 251 -15.69 -18.92 -19.42
CA LEU A 251 -16.32 -17.64 -19.10
C LEU A 251 -15.49 -16.51 -19.72
N SER A 252 -16.12 -15.63 -20.49
CA SER A 252 -15.44 -14.45 -21.05
C SER A 252 -15.41 -13.28 -20.06
N GLU A 253 -14.46 -12.36 -20.20
CA GLU A 253 -14.44 -11.12 -19.41
C GLU A 253 -15.76 -10.34 -19.49
N SER A 254 -16.38 -10.29 -20.68
CA SER A 254 -17.65 -9.61 -20.90
C SER A 254 -18.79 -10.25 -20.11
N ASP A 255 -18.87 -11.58 -20.12
CA ASP A 255 -19.90 -12.31 -19.37
C ASP A 255 -19.66 -12.19 -17.86
N ALA A 256 -18.40 -12.20 -17.42
CA ALA A 256 -18.03 -11.95 -16.03
C ALA A 256 -18.43 -10.54 -15.56
N LYS A 257 -18.23 -9.51 -16.40
CA LYS A 257 -18.71 -8.14 -16.11
C LYS A 257 -20.22 -8.09 -15.97
N GLN A 258 -20.96 -8.69 -16.91
CA GLN A 258 -22.42 -8.74 -16.85
C GLN A 258 -22.93 -9.52 -15.63
N LEU A 259 -22.24 -10.58 -15.23
CA LEU A 259 -22.55 -11.35 -14.04
C LEU A 259 -22.42 -10.49 -12.77
N ILE A 260 -21.36 -9.67 -12.68
CA ILE A 260 -21.14 -8.76 -11.56
C ILE A 260 -22.18 -7.63 -11.56
N ASP A 261 -22.48 -7.03 -12.72
CA ASP A 261 -23.48 -5.97 -12.88
C ASP A 261 -24.90 -6.45 -12.50
N LYS A 262 -25.25 -7.68 -12.86
CA LYS A 262 -26.54 -8.30 -12.54
C LYS A 262 -26.62 -8.92 -11.15
N ARG A 263 -25.57 -8.79 -10.33
CA ARG A 263 -25.57 -9.29 -8.95
C ARG A 263 -26.80 -8.77 -8.21
N PRO A 264 -27.54 -9.62 -7.47
CA PRO A 264 -28.66 -9.15 -6.65
C PRO A 264 -28.21 -8.06 -5.68
N PHE A 265 -29.14 -7.19 -5.25
CA PHE A 265 -28.81 -6.07 -4.35
C PHE A 265 -28.09 -6.54 -3.07
N ASP A 266 -28.57 -7.61 -2.44
CA ASP A 266 -27.97 -8.22 -1.25
C ASP A 266 -26.94 -9.32 -1.57
N GLY A 267 -26.54 -9.43 -2.85
CA GLY A 267 -25.69 -10.51 -3.35
C GLY A 267 -26.41 -11.86 -3.44
N TRP A 268 -25.64 -12.90 -3.76
CA TRP A 268 -26.10 -14.28 -3.72
C TRP A 268 -26.04 -14.83 -2.29
N ASP A 269 -27.11 -15.50 -1.86
CA ASP A 269 -27.19 -16.11 -0.52
C ASP A 269 -26.20 -17.27 -0.32
N THR A 270 -25.84 -17.95 -1.41
CA THR A 270 -24.97 -19.13 -1.40
C THR A 270 -24.09 -19.17 -2.64
N VAL A 271 -22.97 -19.88 -2.54
CA VAL A 271 -22.14 -20.19 -3.72
C VAL A 271 -22.94 -20.98 -4.75
N ASP A 272 -23.87 -21.85 -4.32
CA ASP A 272 -24.72 -22.61 -5.25
C ASP A 272 -25.65 -21.71 -6.08
N ALA A 273 -26.18 -20.64 -5.48
CA ALA A 273 -26.99 -19.66 -6.21
C ALA A 273 -26.15 -18.92 -7.26
N PHE A 274 -24.93 -18.50 -6.91
CA PHE A 274 -23.99 -17.93 -7.88
C PHE A 274 -23.66 -18.91 -9.02
N MET A 275 -23.40 -20.18 -8.69
CA MET A 275 -23.07 -21.22 -9.68
C MET A 275 -24.25 -21.59 -10.60
N ALA A 276 -25.49 -21.23 -10.22
CA ALA A 276 -26.69 -21.43 -11.02
C ALA A 276 -26.94 -20.31 -12.05
N GLU A 277 -26.13 -19.25 -12.03
CA GLU A 277 -26.24 -18.15 -12.99
C GLU A 277 -25.99 -18.63 -14.43
N PRO A 278 -26.76 -18.17 -15.43
CA PRO A 278 -26.67 -18.68 -16.80
C PRO A 278 -25.25 -18.63 -17.40
N ALA A 279 -24.47 -17.60 -17.05
CA ALA A 279 -23.08 -17.45 -17.50
C ALA A 279 -22.16 -18.56 -16.97
N ILE A 280 -22.44 -19.10 -15.77
CA ILE A 280 -21.64 -20.15 -15.14
C ILE A 280 -22.13 -21.55 -15.54
N VAL A 281 -23.44 -21.73 -15.75
CA VAL A 281 -24.01 -23.02 -16.20
C VAL A 281 -23.49 -23.42 -17.58
N GLY A 282 -23.13 -22.46 -18.44
CA GLY A 282 -22.50 -22.72 -19.74
C GLY A 282 -21.06 -23.27 -19.67
N VAL A 283 -20.39 -23.15 -18.52
CA VAL A 283 -19.02 -23.62 -18.30
C VAL A 283 -18.99 -25.13 -18.07
N SER A 284 -17.93 -25.80 -18.53
CA SER A 284 -17.76 -27.25 -18.32
C SER A 284 -17.80 -27.62 -16.82
N ALA A 285 -18.45 -28.75 -16.51
CA ALA A 285 -18.62 -29.21 -15.13
C ALA A 285 -17.30 -29.40 -14.38
N GLU A 286 -16.21 -29.77 -15.08
CA GLU A 286 -14.89 -29.92 -14.47
C GLU A 286 -14.31 -28.58 -13.99
N VAL A 287 -14.35 -27.56 -14.84
CA VAL A 287 -13.86 -26.20 -14.51
C VAL A 287 -14.72 -25.61 -13.39
N SER A 288 -16.04 -25.68 -13.53
CA SER A 288 -16.98 -25.19 -12.52
C SER A 288 -16.75 -25.85 -11.15
N LYS A 289 -16.45 -27.15 -11.12
CA LYS A 289 -16.13 -27.84 -9.86
C LYS A 289 -14.83 -27.35 -9.22
N LYS A 290 -13.78 -27.10 -10.02
CA LYS A 290 -12.50 -26.57 -9.53
C LYS A 290 -12.66 -25.14 -9.00
N ALA A 291 -13.30 -24.27 -9.76
CA ALA A 291 -13.54 -22.88 -9.38
C ALA A 291 -14.37 -22.78 -8.10
N LYS A 292 -15.49 -23.52 -8.02
CA LYS A 292 -16.40 -23.54 -6.86
C LYS A 292 -15.69 -23.84 -5.54
N ALA A 293 -14.62 -24.64 -5.54
CA ALA A 293 -13.87 -24.98 -4.34
C ALA A 293 -13.22 -23.75 -3.65
N TYR A 294 -13.03 -22.66 -4.39
CA TYR A 294 -12.37 -21.43 -3.94
C TYR A 294 -13.32 -20.23 -3.85
N LEU A 295 -14.63 -20.41 -4.07
CA LEU A 295 -15.62 -19.35 -3.97
C LEU A 295 -16.26 -19.31 -2.59
N THR A 296 -16.68 -18.12 -2.18
CA THR A 296 -17.46 -17.86 -0.96
C THR A 296 -18.44 -16.71 -1.19
N VAL A 297 -19.40 -16.59 -0.28
CA VAL A 297 -20.34 -15.45 -0.16
C VAL A 297 -20.17 -14.68 1.15
N ASP A 298 -19.13 -15.04 1.93
CA ASP A 298 -18.77 -14.48 3.23
C ASP A 298 -17.30 -14.04 3.21
N SER A 299 -16.90 -13.17 4.15
CA SER A 299 -15.53 -12.71 4.30
C SER A 299 -15.11 -12.58 5.76
N ALA A 300 -13.89 -13.01 6.03
CA ALA A 300 -13.19 -12.87 7.31
C ALA A 300 -12.18 -11.72 7.30
N TYR A 301 -11.84 -11.13 6.14
CA TYR A 301 -10.83 -10.08 6.03
C TYR A 301 -11.39 -8.81 5.40
N PHE A 302 -11.12 -7.67 6.04
CA PHE A 302 -11.52 -6.34 5.55
C PHE A 302 -10.32 -5.41 5.60
N GLU A 303 -10.26 -4.45 4.69
CA GLU A 303 -9.24 -3.41 4.72
C GLU A 303 -9.89 -2.01 4.81
N LEU A 304 -9.47 -1.23 5.79
CA LEU A 304 -9.72 0.21 5.83
C LEU A 304 -8.62 0.91 5.03
N ASP A 305 -9.01 1.83 4.15
CA ASP A 305 -8.11 2.83 3.55
C ASP A 305 -8.65 4.21 3.89
N ALA A 306 -7.97 4.91 4.80
CA ALA A 306 -8.43 6.19 5.33
C ALA A 306 -7.31 7.23 5.38
N GLU A 307 -7.68 8.46 5.06
CA GLU A 307 -6.89 9.67 5.21
C GLU A 307 -7.51 10.54 6.29
N VAL A 308 -6.74 10.81 7.35
CA VAL A 308 -7.11 11.72 8.44
C VAL A 308 -6.35 13.02 8.26
N LEU A 309 -7.09 14.12 8.20
CA LEU A 309 -6.55 15.48 8.12
C LEU A 309 -6.87 16.23 9.42
N VAL A 310 -5.85 16.76 10.08
CA VAL A 310 -5.97 17.65 11.24
C VAL A 310 -5.20 18.93 10.93
N GLU A 311 -5.92 20.04 10.79
CA GLU A 311 -5.37 21.31 10.29
C GLU A 311 -4.60 21.12 8.96
N GLN A 312 -3.26 21.15 9.01
CA GLN A 312 -2.38 20.93 7.86
C GLN A 312 -1.63 19.58 7.90
N SER A 313 -1.82 18.79 8.95
CA SER A 313 -1.15 17.49 9.12
C SER A 313 -2.06 16.37 8.67
N ARG A 314 -1.48 15.42 7.93
CA ARG A 314 -2.21 14.34 7.28
C ARG A 314 -1.60 13.00 7.64
N VAL A 315 -2.44 12.01 7.91
CA VAL A 315 -2.07 10.62 8.13
C VAL A 315 -2.95 9.75 7.23
N ARG A 316 -2.35 9.00 6.31
CA ARG A 316 -3.04 7.90 5.64
C ARG A 316 -2.71 6.60 6.33
N ILE A 317 -3.73 5.81 6.62
CA ILE A 317 -3.64 4.48 7.20
C ILE A 317 -4.35 3.47 6.30
N ARG A 318 -3.70 2.33 6.07
CA ARG A 318 -4.35 1.11 5.57
C ARG A 318 -4.30 0.03 6.65
N THR A 319 -5.45 -0.43 7.09
CA THR A 319 -5.56 -1.39 8.20
C THR A 319 -6.28 -2.65 7.74
N LEU A 320 -5.60 -3.79 7.86
CA LEU A 320 -6.18 -5.11 7.61
C LEU A 320 -6.79 -5.64 8.91
N PHE A 321 -8.08 -5.95 8.86
CA PHE A 321 -8.85 -6.56 9.92
C PHE A 321 -9.09 -8.03 9.64
N TYR A 322 -9.26 -8.82 10.70
CA TYR A 322 -9.63 -10.22 10.65
C TYR A 322 -10.72 -10.58 11.66
N SER A 323 -11.71 -11.34 11.21
CA SER A 323 -12.83 -11.85 12.02
C SER A 323 -13.27 -13.22 11.53
N SER A 324 -12.82 -14.28 12.20
CA SER A 324 -13.20 -15.66 11.85
C SER A 324 -14.47 -16.16 12.53
N ASN A 325 -14.82 -15.60 13.68
CA ASN A 325 -15.97 -16.04 14.49
C ASN A 325 -17.19 -15.13 14.34
N ARG A 326 -17.11 -14.09 13.49
CA ARG A 326 -18.17 -13.08 13.29
C ARG A 326 -18.55 -12.30 14.55
N GLU A 327 -17.75 -12.38 15.61
CA GLU A 327 -17.97 -11.71 16.90
C GLU A 327 -16.84 -10.75 17.24
N THR A 328 -15.59 -11.16 16.98
CA THR A 328 -14.38 -10.41 17.31
C THR A 328 -13.68 -9.98 16.03
N VAL A 329 -13.55 -8.67 15.84
CA VAL A 329 -12.77 -8.09 14.75
C VAL A 329 -11.44 -7.61 15.32
N THR A 330 -10.33 -8.10 14.78
CA THR A 330 -8.98 -7.81 15.26
C THR A 330 -8.17 -7.10 14.18
N VAL A 331 -7.24 -6.22 14.57
CA VAL A 331 -6.30 -5.60 13.63
C VAL A 331 -5.11 -6.53 13.46
N VAL A 332 -4.87 -6.96 12.22
CA VAL A 332 -3.73 -7.81 11.88
C VAL A 332 -2.53 -6.98 11.46
N ARG A 333 -2.77 -5.91 10.69
CA ARG A 333 -1.70 -5.13 10.06
C ARG A 333 -2.11 -3.68 9.90
N ARG A 334 -1.16 -2.76 10.14
CA ARG A 334 -1.30 -1.33 9.87
C ARG A 334 -0.18 -0.87 8.95
N ARG A 335 -0.53 -0.13 7.91
CA ARG A 335 0.40 0.53 6.99
C ARG A 335 0.14 2.02 7.03
N PHE A 336 1.18 2.79 7.27
CA PHE A 336 1.12 4.25 7.24
C PHE A 336 1.77 4.78 5.96
N GLY A 337 1.17 5.79 5.33
CA GLY A 337 1.70 6.41 4.12
C GLY A 337 1.08 5.87 2.83
N GLY A 338 1.88 5.81 1.75
CA GLY A 338 1.39 5.42 0.42
C GLY A 338 0.61 6.52 -0.32
N ILE A 339 0.65 7.76 0.15
CA ILE A 339 0.13 8.92 -0.56
C ILE A 339 1.15 9.29 -1.63
N SER A 340 0.80 9.12 -2.91
CA SER A 340 1.65 9.60 -4.01
C SER A 340 1.52 11.12 -4.13
N GLU A 341 2.14 11.87 -3.20
CA GLU A 341 2.16 13.34 -3.26
C GLU A 341 3.10 13.88 -4.36
N ARG A 342 3.91 13.00 -4.94
CA ARG A 342 4.76 13.31 -6.09
C ARG A 342 4.24 12.55 -7.30
N VAL A 343 3.97 13.27 -8.39
CA VAL A 343 4.12 12.66 -9.72
C VAL A 343 5.56 12.22 -9.77
N SER A 344 5.81 10.91 -9.76
CA SER A 344 7.15 10.39 -9.97
C SER A 344 7.58 10.91 -11.32
N ASP A 345 8.49 11.88 -11.33
CA ASP A 345 9.25 12.20 -12.52
C ASP A 345 10.07 10.94 -12.82
N ARG A 346 9.52 10.06 -13.65
CA ARG A 346 10.16 8.84 -14.13
C ARG A 346 11.03 9.15 -15.35
N SER A 347 11.41 10.40 -15.55
CA SER A 347 12.47 10.74 -16.48
C SER A 347 13.80 10.22 -15.93
N THR A 348 14.36 9.21 -16.59
CA THR A 348 15.78 8.89 -16.50
C THR A 348 16.62 9.66 -17.54
N GLU A 349 16.09 10.75 -18.12
CA GLU A 349 16.90 11.71 -18.88
C GLU A 349 17.73 12.62 -17.97
#